data_AF-A0A493SVW5-F1
#
_entry.id   AF-A0A493SVW5-F1
#
_cell.length_a   1.000
_cell.length_b   1.000
_cell.length_c   1.000
_cell.angle_alpha   90.00
_cell.angle_beta   90.00
_cell.angle_gamma   90.00
#
_symmetry.space_group_name_H-M   'P 1'
#
loop_
_entity.id
_entity.type
_entity.pdbx_description
1 polymer ?
#
loop_
_entity_poly.entity_id
_entity_poly.type
_entity_poly.pdbx_seq_one_letter_code
_entity_poly.pdbx_strand_id
1 'polypeptide(L)'
;MKMYPLIRYLEESKFDAVFTDPILPCGQILAEHLSVPSVFYLQQIPCGLEFEATQCPNPPSYVPRVFTDNTDRMNFLQRVKNVIFDIPNFFLCDVVFQPYSKLASEFLQRDVTVPDLLRKASIWLVKLDFVLHYPRPLMPNMILVGGVNCPMACLVIADFLSIPPSPLKKDSRCFEL
;
A
#
# COMPACT_ATOMS: atom_id res chain seq x y z
N MET A 1 -14.70 -17.05 21.00
CA MET A 1 -13.72 -16.45 20.08
C MET A 1 -12.32 -16.74 20.63
N LYS A 2 -11.49 -17.54 19.95
CA LYS A 2 -10.23 -18.10 20.47
C LYS A 2 -9.02 -17.20 20.14
N MET A 3 -9.01 -15.93 20.56
CA MET A 3 -7.93 -14.98 20.20
C MET A 3 -6.66 -15.14 21.05
N TYR A 4 -6.80 -15.30 22.38
CA TYR A 4 -5.69 -15.46 23.32
C TYR A 4 -4.68 -16.58 23.00
N PRO A 5 -5.09 -17.81 22.60
CA PRO A 5 -4.11 -18.85 22.28
C PRO A 5 -3.28 -18.53 21.04
N LEU A 6 -3.83 -17.75 20.09
CA LEU A 6 -3.11 -17.39 18.87
C LEU A 6 -2.08 -16.28 19.13
N ILE A 7 -2.44 -15.25 19.89
CA ILE A 7 -1.51 -14.16 20.25
C ILE A 7 -0.32 -14.74 21.01
N ARG A 8 -0.57 -15.64 21.99
CA ARG A 8 0.51 -16.28 22.74
C ARG A 8 1.43 -17.11 21.85
N TYR A 9 0.88 -17.84 20.88
CA TYR A 9 1.68 -18.58 19.90
C TYR A 9 2.57 -17.67 19.06
N LEU A 10 2.06 -16.51 18.63
CA LEU A 10 2.81 -15.54 17.84
C LEU A 10 3.96 -14.91 18.65
N GLU A 11 3.72 -14.59 19.92
CA GLU A 11 4.75 -14.11 20.85
C GLU A 11 5.85 -15.15 21.08
N GLU A 12 5.46 -16.41 21.29
CA GLU A 12 6.39 -17.53 21.50
C GLU A 12 7.23 -17.83 20.24
N SER A 13 6.65 -17.63 19.04
CA SER A 13 7.30 -17.94 17.76
C SER A 13 8.36 -16.92 17.31
N LYS A 14 8.38 -15.71 17.89
CA LYS A 14 9.39 -14.65 17.62
C LYS A 14 9.61 -14.36 16.13
N PHE A 15 8.56 -13.94 15.44
CA PHE A 15 8.68 -13.50 14.04
C PHE A 15 9.48 -12.20 13.91
N ASP A 16 10.23 -12.05 12.83
CA ASP A 16 11.06 -10.86 12.58
C ASP A 16 10.30 -9.71 11.89
N ALA A 17 9.19 -9.99 11.20
CA ALA A 17 8.40 -8.99 10.49
C ALA A 17 6.95 -9.45 10.26
N VAL A 18 6.04 -8.50 10.08
CA VAL A 18 4.64 -8.74 9.72
C VAL A 18 4.36 -8.24 8.31
N PHE A 19 3.96 -9.15 7.43
CA PHE A 19 3.50 -8.82 6.09
C PHE A 19 1.97 -8.70 6.07
N THR A 20 1.44 -7.53 5.74
CA THR A 20 -0.01 -7.26 5.82
C THR A 20 -0.51 -6.31 4.75
N ASP A 21 -1.80 -6.39 4.42
CA ASP A 21 -2.49 -5.38 3.62
C ASP A 21 -3.01 -4.23 4.53
N PRO A 22 -2.63 -2.96 4.30
CA PRO A 22 -3.09 -1.81 5.09
C PRO A 22 -4.58 -1.47 4.93
N ILE A 23 -5.29 -2.00 3.92
CA ILE A 23 -6.76 -1.86 3.81
C ILE A 23 -7.45 -2.47 5.04
N LEU A 24 -6.85 -3.53 5.60
CA LEU A 24 -7.29 -4.17 6.85
C LEU A 24 -6.22 -3.92 7.94
N PRO A 25 -6.31 -2.83 8.71
CA PRO A 25 -5.24 -2.41 9.63
C PRO A 25 -5.02 -3.35 10.82
N CYS A 26 -5.81 -4.42 10.97
CA CYS A 26 -5.64 -5.43 12.03
C CYS A 26 -4.24 -6.03 12.08
N GLY A 27 -3.62 -6.29 10.92
CA GLY A 27 -2.23 -6.80 10.89
C GLY A 27 -1.23 -5.78 11.42
N GLN A 28 -1.44 -4.49 11.16
CA GLN A 28 -0.61 -3.41 11.69
C GLN A 28 -0.79 -3.23 13.20
N ILE A 29 -2.02 -3.35 13.71
CA ILE A 29 -2.30 -3.32 15.15
C ILE A 29 -1.54 -4.44 15.87
N LEU A 30 -1.53 -5.65 15.27
CA LEU A 30 -0.78 -6.79 15.80
C LEU A 30 0.73 -6.58 15.72
N ALA A 31 1.25 -6.03 14.62
CA ALA A 31 2.67 -5.72 14.47
C ALA A 31 3.15 -4.73 15.54
N GLU A 32 2.32 -3.72 15.84
CA GLU A 32 2.59 -2.77 16.91
C GLU A 32 2.59 -3.43 18.29
N HIS A 33 1.67 -4.37 18.54
CA HIS A 33 1.62 -5.11 19.80
C HIS A 33 2.86 -6.00 20.00
N LEU A 34 3.28 -6.69 18.95
CA LEU A 34 4.47 -7.56 18.94
C LEU A 34 5.78 -6.77 18.82
N SER A 35 5.73 -5.45 18.60
CA SER A 35 6.89 -4.58 18.40
C SER A 35 7.82 -5.02 17.26
N VAL A 36 7.23 -5.51 16.16
CA VAL A 36 7.95 -5.99 14.96
C VAL A 36 7.70 -5.06 13.76
N PRO A 37 8.67 -4.90 12.86
CA PRO A 37 8.50 -4.10 11.66
C PRO A 37 7.41 -4.67 10.76
N SER A 38 6.60 -3.79 10.18
CA SER A 38 5.57 -4.17 9.22
C SER A 38 5.95 -3.82 7.79
N VAL A 39 5.59 -4.73 6.88
CA VAL A 39 5.73 -4.60 5.44
C VAL A 39 4.34 -4.62 4.84
N PHE A 40 3.99 -3.54 4.14
CA PHE A 40 2.68 -3.40 3.52
C PHE A 40 2.70 -3.87 2.08
N TYR A 41 1.66 -4.58 1.68
CA TYR A 41 1.41 -4.93 0.28
C TYR A 41 0.01 -4.50 -0.12
N LEU A 42 -0.07 -3.52 -1.02
CA LEU A 42 -1.33 -2.94 -1.48
C LEU A 42 -1.20 -2.44 -2.93
N GLN A 43 -2.30 -2.27 -3.63
CA GLN A 43 -2.30 -1.55 -4.91
C GLN A 43 -2.47 -0.04 -4.69
N GLN A 44 -3.62 0.37 -4.16
CA GLN A 44 -3.93 1.74 -3.73
C GLN A 44 -5.05 1.68 -2.69
N ILE A 45 -5.11 2.66 -1.79
CA ILE A 45 -6.28 2.81 -0.91
C ILE A 45 -7.24 3.77 -1.63
N PRO A 46 -8.52 3.41 -1.82
CA PRO A 46 -9.45 4.22 -2.63
C PRO A 46 -9.55 5.70 -2.25
N CYS A 47 -9.27 6.04 -1.00
CA CYS A 47 -9.31 7.41 -0.50
C CYS A 47 -7.94 8.12 -0.41
N GLY A 48 -6.84 7.42 -0.71
CA GLY A 48 -5.50 8.00 -0.63
C GLY A 48 -4.88 8.08 0.76
N LEU A 49 -5.37 7.29 1.74
CA LEU A 49 -4.82 7.26 3.10
C LEU A 49 -3.32 6.88 3.11
N GLU A 50 -2.86 6.12 2.11
CA GLU A 50 -1.45 5.80 1.94
C GLU A 50 -0.57 7.05 1.74
N PHE A 51 -1.10 8.10 1.11
CA PHE A 51 -0.36 9.35 0.89
C PHE A 51 -0.26 10.18 2.16
N GLU A 52 -1.34 10.21 2.94
CA GLU A 52 -1.34 10.87 4.24
C GLU A 52 -0.39 10.15 5.21
N ALA A 53 -0.44 8.81 5.25
CA ALA A 53 0.46 8.02 6.08
C ALA A 53 1.93 8.12 5.65
N THR A 54 2.22 8.12 4.36
CA THR A 54 3.61 8.25 3.87
C THR A 54 4.10 9.69 3.78
N GLN A 55 3.23 10.67 4.01
CA GLN A 55 3.52 12.10 3.76
C GLN A 55 3.97 12.37 2.30
N CYS A 56 3.57 11.51 1.36
CA CYS A 56 3.82 11.71 -0.06
C CYS A 56 2.92 12.83 -0.61
N PRO A 57 3.46 13.81 -1.35
CA PRO A 57 2.63 14.81 -2.01
C PRO A 57 1.80 14.16 -3.13
N ASN A 58 0.48 14.28 -3.04
CA ASN A 58 -0.46 13.79 -4.04
C ASN A 58 -1.43 14.91 -4.50
N PRO A 59 -0.95 15.87 -5.30
CA PRO A 59 -1.71 17.06 -5.64
C PRO A 59 -2.75 16.79 -6.75
N PRO A 60 -4.01 17.22 -6.55
CA PRO A 60 -5.10 17.01 -7.52
C PRO A 60 -4.95 17.83 -8.81
N SER A 61 -3.97 18.74 -8.88
CA SER A 61 -3.75 19.65 -10.01
C SER A 61 -3.12 18.98 -11.24
N TYR A 62 -2.36 17.90 -11.07
CA TYR A 62 -1.77 17.11 -12.16
C TYR A 62 -2.02 15.61 -12.02
N VAL A 63 -2.34 15.10 -10.82
CA VAL A 63 -2.72 13.70 -10.64
C VAL A 63 -4.22 13.57 -10.82
N PRO A 64 -4.71 12.86 -11.85
CA PRO A 64 -6.14 12.62 -12.01
C PRO A 64 -6.67 11.72 -10.90
N ARG A 65 -7.81 12.10 -10.33
CA ARG A 65 -8.49 11.28 -9.30
C ARG A 65 -9.22 10.13 -9.97
N VAL A 66 -9.27 9.00 -9.28
CA VAL A 66 -10.04 7.83 -9.73
C VAL A 66 -11.49 8.28 -9.97
N PHE A 67 -12.11 7.78 -11.05
CA PHE A 67 -13.47 8.16 -11.51
C PHE A 67 -13.63 9.53 -12.20
N THR A 68 -12.55 10.28 -12.46
CA THR A 68 -12.67 11.58 -13.16
C THR A 68 -12.47 11.53 -14.67
N ASP A 69 -12.06 10.36 -15.22
CA ASP A 69 -11.65 10.13 -16.61
C ASP A 69 -10.70 11.19 -17.18
N ASN A 70 -9.94 11.83 -16.29
CA ASN A 70 -8.96 12.86 -16.63
C ASN A 70 -7.59 12.25 -16.91
N THR A 71 -6.78 12.96 -17.70
CA THR A 71 -5.38 12.61 -17.98
C THR A 71 -4.41 13.44 -17.14
N ASP A 72 -3.10 13.24 -17.32
CA ASP A 72 -2.03 14.10 -16.79
C ASP A 72 -2.14 15.55 -17.29
N ARG A 73 -2.73 15.74 -18.46
CA ARG A 73 -2.92 17.06 -19.09
C ARG A 73 -4.34 17.55 -18.92
N MET A 74 -4.57 18.31 -17.84
CA MET A 74 -5.87 18.89 -17.52
C MET A 74 -5.93 20.40 -17.73
N ASN A 75 -7.05 20.85 -18.30
CA ASN A 75 -7.47 22.24 -18.33
C ASN A 75 -7.92 22.72 -16.94
N PHE A 76 -8.04 24.03 -16.74
CA PHE A 76 -8.44 24.61 -15.45
C PHE A 76 -9.72 23.99 -14.88
N LEU A 77 -10.78 23.85 -15.69
CA LEU A 77 -12.05 23.24 -15.24
C LEU A 77 -11.91 21.77 -14.86
N GLN A 78 -11.06 21.01 -15.55
CA GLN A 78 -10.79 19.61 -15.19
C GLN A 78 -10.04 19.51 -13.86
N ARG A 79 -9.14 20.44 -13.57
CA ARG A 79 -8.46 20.54 -12.26
C ARG A 79 -9.44 20.88 -11.13
N VAL A 80 -10.35 21.81 -11.38
CA VAL A 80 -11.41 22.15 -10.41
C VAL A 80 -12.31 20.94 -10.16
N LYS A 81 -12.70 20.22 -11.23
CA LYS A 81 -13.44 18.95 -11.11
C LYS A 81 -12.67 17.94 -10.27
N ASN A 82 -11.38 17.74 -10.53
CA ASN A 82 -10.54 16.83 -9.73
C ASN A 82 -10.56 17.15 -8.23
N VAL A 83 -10.41 18.43 -7.87
CA VAL A 83 -10.44 18.86 -6.47
C VAL A 83 -11.81 18.56 -5.84
N ILE A 84 -12.90 18.82 -6.55
CA ILE A 84 -14.26 18.51 -6.08
C ILE A 84 -14.44 17.01 -5.84
N PHE A 85 -13.92 16.16 -6.72
CA PHE A 85 -13.96 14.71 -6.56
C PHE A 85 -13.05 14.17 -5.45
N ASP A 86 -12.04 14.95 -5.03
CA ASP A 86 -11.13 14.56 -3.95
C ASP A 86 -11.72 14.81 -2.55
N ILE A 87 -12.55 15.84 -2.39
CA ILE A 87 -13.13 16.23 -1.10
C ILE A 87 -13.91 15.10 -0.41
N PRO A 88 -14.81 14.35 -1.08
CA PRO A 88 -15.56 13.27 -0.45
C PRO A 88 -14.68 12.12 0.04
N ASN A 89 -13.53 11.88 -0.60
CA ASN A 89 -12.65 10.77 -0.24
C ASN A 89 -12.09 10.91 1.18
N PHE A 90 -11.79 12.15 1.61
CA PHE A 90 -11.34 12.42 2.98
C PHE A 90 -12.40 11.99 4.01
N PHE A 91 -13.65 12.43 3.83
CA PHE A 91 -14.73 12.09 4.77
C PHE A 91 -15.11 10.61 4.75
N LEU A 92 -15.12 9.99 3.57
CA LEU A 92 -15.44 8.57 3.45
C LEU A 92 -14.41 7.70 4.18
N CYS A 93 -13.13 8.07 4.12
CA CYS A 93 -12.10 7.26 4.76
C CYS A 93 -12.10 7.34 6.27
N ASP A 94 -12.34 8.53 6.84
CA ASP A 94 -12.51 8.65 8.28
C ASP A 94 -13.61 7.71 8.76
N VAL A 95 -14.79 7.73 8.13
CA VAL A 95 -15.93 6.88 8.53
C VAL A 95 -15.61 5.38 8.43
N VAL A 96 -14.93 4.95 7.37
CA VAL A 96 -14.56 3.54 7.18
C VAL A 96 -13.52 3.07 8.20
N PHE A 97 -12.56 3.94 8.56
CA PHE A 97 -11.45 3.59 9.44
C PHE A 97 -11.69 3.91 10.92
N GLN A 98 -12.70 4.72 11.27
CA GLN A 98 -13.15 4.99 12.64
C GLN A 98 -13.29 3.73 13.52
N PRO A 99 -13.99 2.65 13.11
CA PRO A 99 -14.13 1.46 13.95
C PRO A 99 -12.78 0.78 14.23
N TYR A 100 -11.84 0.82 13.27
CA TYR A 100 -10.50 0.27 13.45
C TYR A 100 -9.65 1.11 14.39
N SER A 101 -9.77 2.45 14.36
CA SER A 101 -9.10 3.31 15.34
C SER A 101 -9.57 3.01 16.76
N LYS A 102 -10.88 2.86 16.99
CA LYS A 102 -11.42 2.49 18.30
C LYS A 102 -10.90 1.11 18.77
N LEU A 103 -10.95 0.12 17.88
CA LEU A 103 -10.43 -1.23 18.17
C LEU A 103 -8.94 -1.20 18.51
N ALA A 104 -8.15 -0.43 17.75
CA ALA A 104 -6.73 -0.29 17.97
C ALA A 104 -6.43 0.37 19.32
N SER A 105 -7.18 1.42 19.67
CA SER A 105 -6.99 2.10 20.94
C SER A 105 -7.34 1.23 22.15
N GLU A 106 -8.40 0.42 22.04
CA GLU A 106 -8.80 -0.53 23.08
C GLU A 106 -7.77 -1.66 23.23
N PHE A 107 -7.30 -2.22 22.11
CA PHE A 107 -6.36 -3.34 22.11
C PHE A 107 -4.95 -2.95 22.55
N LEU A 108 -4.45 -1.79 22.09
CA LEU A 108 -3.12 -1.28 22.43
C LEU A 108 -3.12 -0.45 23.74
N GLN A 109 -4.30 -0.23 24.34
CA GLN A 109 -4.49 0.57 25.56
C GLN A 109 -3.93 2.00 25.47
N ARG A 110 -3.95 2.60 24.28
CA ARG A 110 -3.45 3.97 24.01
C ARG A 110 -4.23 4.60 22.87
N ASP A 111 -4.42 5.92 22.89
CA ASP A 111 -5.10 6.59 21.78
C ASP A 111 -4.23 6.56 20.51
N VAL A 112 -4.74 5.88 19.47
CA VAL A 112 -4.09 5.77 18.17
C VAL A 112 -5.06 6.02 17.03
N THR A 113 -4.59 6.77 16.03
CA THR A 113 -5.29 6.91 14.76
C THR A 113 -4.74 5.91 13.74
N VAL A 114 -5.56 5.51 12.77
CA VAL A 114 -5.12 4.63 11.67
C VAL A 114 -3.96 5.23 10.86
N PRO A 115 -3.97 6.52 10.44
CA PRO A 115 -2.81 7.09 9.76
C PRO A 115 -1.53 7.04 10.62
N ASP A 116 -1.61 7.23 11.94
CA ASP A 116 -0.45 7.09 12.83
C ASP A 116 0.10 5.67 12.88
N LEU A 117 -0.77 4.66 12.82
CA LEU A 117 -0.36 3.26 12.73
C LEU A 117 0.32 2.97 11.39
N LEU A 118 -0.25 3.45 10.29
CA LEU A 118 0.29 3.24 8.94
C LEU A 118 1.63 3.97 8.73
N ARG A 119 1.83 5.14 9.37
CA ARG A 119 3.11 5.88 9.36
C ARG A 119 4.30 5.05 9.85
N LYS A 120 4.07 4.04 10.69
CA LYS A 120 5.12 3.20 11.27
C LYS A 120 5.59 2.05 10.38
N ALA A 121 4.99 1.90 9.20
CA ALA A 121 5.40 0.85 8.28
C ALA A 121 6.83 1.07 7.77
N SER A 122 7.59 -0.03 7.74
CA SER A 122 8.99 -0.01 7.32
C SER A 122 9.10 0.04 5.80
N ILE A 123 8.30 -0.76 5.08
CA ILE A 123 8.33 -0.86 3.62
C ILE A 123 6.89 -0.91 3.08
N TRP A 124 6.65 -0.19 2.00
CA TRP A 124 5.41 -0.21 1.24
C TRP A 124 5.66 -0.84 -0.13
N LEU A 125 5.22 -2.08 -0.31
CA LEU A 125 5.22 -2.78 -1.59
C LEU A 125 3.93 -2.44 -2.32
N VAL A 126 4.03 -1.50 -3.26
CA VAL A 126 2.89 -0.99 -4.00
C VAL A 126 2.74 -1.78 -5.29
N LYS A 127 1.65 -2.52 -5.45
CA LYS A 127 1.33 -3.30 -6.65
C LYS A 127 0.92 -2.38 -7.80
N LEU A 128 1.89 -1.68 -8.35
CA LEU A 128 1.69 -0.59 -9.27
C LEU A 128 2.81 -0.59 -10.30
N ASP A 129 2.44 -0.36 -11.56
CA ASP A 129 3.37 -0.25 -12.68
C ASP A 129 3.42 1.20 -13.16
N PHE A 130 4.60 1.70 -13.49
CA PHE A 130 4.80 3.05 -14.00
C PHE A 130 4.09 3.27 -15.34
N VAL A 131 3.78 2.20 -16.08
CA VAL A 131 3.05 2.30 -17.36
C VAL A 131 1.57 2.64 -17.15
N LEU A 132 0.96 2.17 -16.05
CA LEU A 132 -0.48 2.29 -15.81
C LEU A 132 -0.86 3.51 -14.96
N HIS A 133 0.13 4.18 -14.36
CA HIS A 133 -0.10 5.25 -13.41
C HIS A 133 0.67 6.51 -13.75
N TYR A 134 0.03 7.65 -13.49
CA TYR A 134 0.62 8.95 -13.72
C TYR A 134 1.81 9.20 -12.79
N PRO A 135 2.87 9.88 -13.28
CA PRO A 135 4.08 10.12 -12.50
C PRO A 135 3.74 10.99 -11.30
N ARG A 136 4.18 10.56 -10.13
CA ARG A 136 4.06 11.31 -8.88
C ARG A 136 5.24 10.98 -7.95
N PRO A 137 5.57 11.86 -7.00
CA PRO A 137 6.61 11.58 -6.01
C PRO A 137 6.26 10.36 -5.16
N LEU A 138 7.28 9.56 -4.85
CA LEU A 138 7.19 8.40 -3.96
C LEU A 138 8.23 8.56 -2.86
N MET A 139 7.89 8.11 -1.65
CA MET A 139 8.86 8.07 -0.56
C MET A 139 9.87 6.93 -0.76
N PRO A 140 11.10 7.04 -0.24
CA PRO A 140 12.14 6.02 -0.40
C PRO A 140 11.78 4.65 0.18
N ASN A 141 10.85 4.59 1.14
CA ASN A 141 10.34 3.34 1.70
C ASN A 141 9.22 2.69 0.87
N MET A 142 8.85 3.28 -0.28
CA MET A 142 7.85 2.73 -1.20
C MET A 142 8.55 2.08 -2.40
N ILE A 143 8.29 0.80 -2.60
CA ILE A 143 8.84 0.00 -3.69
C ILE A 143 7.67 -0.42 -4.59
N LEU A 144 7.76 -0.08 -5.87
CA LEU A 144 6.78 -0.48 -6.87
C LEU A 144 7.03 -1.93 -7.29
N VAL A 145 6.00 -2.78 -7.15
CA VAL A 145 6.05 -4.21 -7.43
C VAL A 145 5.00 -4.55 -8.48
N GLY A 146 5.38 -4.48 -9.76
CA GLY A 146 4.56 -4.92 -10.90
C GLY A 146 4.71 -6.42 -11.19
N GLY A 147 3.74 -7.01 -11.90
CA GLY A 147 3.93 -8.31 -12.57
C GLY A 147 3.98 -9.58 -11.69
N VAL A 148 3.83 -9.50 -10.37
CA VAL A 148 3.98 -10.64 -9.43
C VAL A 148 2.85 -11.69 -9.46
N ASN A 149 1.84 -11.53 -10.32
CA ASN A 149 0.67 -12.42 -10.36
C ASN A 149 0.94 -13.78 -11.05
N CYS A 150 2.09 -14.00 -11.68
CA CYS A 150 2.38 -15.26 -12.36
C CYS A 150 3.84 -15.71 -12.18
N PRO A 151 4.11 -16.98 -11.80
CA PRO A 151 5.47 -17.52 -11.79
C PRO A 151 6.10 -17.60 -13.19
N MET A 152 5.30 -17.47 -14.25
CA MET A 152 5.72 -17.39 -15.66
C MET A 152 5.82 -15.94 -16.19
N ALA A 153 5.60 -14.91 -15.37
CA ALA A 153 5.66 -13.51 -15.83
C ALA A 153 7.05 -13.09 -16.34
N CYS A 154 8.11 -13.79 -15.93
CA CYS A 154 9.46 -13.54 -16.43
C CYS A 154 9.61 -13.83 -17.94
N LEU A 155 8.76 -14.70 -18.53
CA LEU A 155 8.82 -14.99 -19.97
C LEU A 155 8.23 -13.85 -20.84
N VAL A 156 7.14 -13.22 -20.40
CA VAL A 156 6.38 -12.29 -21.26
C VAL A 156 7.08 -10.93 -21.39
N ILE A 157 7.80 -10.49 -20.35
CA ILE A 157 8.57 -9.23 -20.41
C ILE A 157 9.80 -9.39 -21.32
N ALA A 158 10.41 -10.59 -21.35
CA ALA A 158 11.53 -10.88 -22.25
C ALA A 158 11.10 -10.85 -23.73
N ASP A 159 9.90 -11.36 -24.04
CA ASP A 159 9.33 -11.31 -25.39
C ASP A 159 9.03 -9.88 -25.86
N PHE A 160 8.56 -8.99 -24.97
CA PHE A 160 8.29 -7.59 -25.30
C PHE A 160 9.56 -6.75 -25.56
N LEU A 161 10.70 -7.12 -24.95
CA LEU A 161 11.97 -6.39 -25.10
C LEU A 161 12.86 -6.93 -26.24
N SER A 162 12.41 -7.91 -27.02
CA SER A 162 13.18 -8.51 -28.12
C SER A 162 14.60 -8.93 -27.72
N ILE A 163 14.80 -9.30 -26.45
CA ILE A 163 16.08 -9.83 -25.98
C ILE A 163 16.11 -11.29 -26.46
N PRO A 164 17.10 -11.71 -27.28
CA PRO A 164 17.15 -13.08 -27.74
C PRO A 164 17.24 -14.01 -26.53
N PRO A 165 16.55 -15.17 -26.53
CA PRO A 165 16.58 -16.10 -25.41
C PRO A 165 18.00 -16.65 -25.26
N SER A 166 18.82 -15.99 -24.44
CA SER A 166 20.07 -16.58 -23.98
C SER A 166 19.71 -17.76 -23.08
N PRO A 167 20.43 -18.89 -23.16
CA PRO A 167 20.20 -20.05 -22.31
C PRO A 167 20.81 -19.77 -20.93
N LEU A 168 20.36 -18.71 -20.26
CA LEU A 168 20.75 -18.41 -18.91
C LEU A 168 19.70 -19.02 -17.99
N LYS A 169 20.02 -20.27 -17.63
CA LYS A 169 19.83 -20.90 -16.33
C LYS A 169 18.51 -20.55 -15.63
N LYS A 170 17.71 -21.60 -15.45
CA LYS A 170 16.59 -21.74 -14.52
C LYS A 170 17.04 -21.40 -13.09
N ASP A 171 17.36 -20.14 -12.82
CA ASP A 171 17.72 -19.63 -11.52
C ASP A 171 16.48 -18.95 -10.96
N SER A 172 16.08 -19.46 -9.81
CA SER A 172 14.98 -19.12 -8.93
C SER A 172 14.99 -17.66 -8.40
N ARG A 173 15.61 -16.72 -9.12
CA ARG A 173 15.95 -15.36 -8.65
C ARG A 173 14.90 -14.29 -8.99
N CYS A 174 13.61 -14.66 -9.10
CA CYS A 174 12.53 -13.67 -9.18
C CYS A 174 12.06 -13.15 -7.81
N PHE A 175 12.56 -13.73 -6.71
CA PHE A 175 12.37 -13.21 -5.36
C PHE A 175 13.61 -13.60 -4.54
N GLU A 176 14.55 -12.68 -4.37
CA GLU A 176 15.43 -12.67 -3.21
C GLU A 176 15.22 -11.31 -2.52
N LEU A 177 14.35 -11.35 -1.51
CA LEU A 177 14.45 -10.54 -0.30
C LEU A 177 15.31 -11.32 0.70
#